data_AF-A0AA51D8A6-F1
#
_entry.id   AF-A0AA51D8A6-F1
#
_cell.length_a   1.000
_cell.length_b   1.000
_cell.length_c   1.000
_cell.angle_alpha   90.00
_cell.angle_beta   90.00
_cell.angle_gamma   90.00
#
_symmetry.space_group_name_H-M   'P 1'
#
loop_
_entity.id
_entity.type
_entity.pdbx_description
1 polymer ?
#
loop_
_entity_poly.entity_id
_entity_poly.type
_entity_poly.pdbx_seq_one_letter_code
_entity_poly.pdbx_strand_id
1 'polypeptide(L)'
;MLSKIYGLLKFCYEDNSGDKLPDIKLQLFILGVKSLMPFEDNIGCMFDKERYEKEIELFSCYKNGNDDNLEYYYKHKKPSECDDLLLEYKIMPIIIANTQWDVLLNEALRATLFYSSSKKAILNTIILSSAIFEYLSKDDYIENMTELCRERLINFSFKDFLKYNNMKVNKISLIEFEKERIKMLSENKLMADELMDKFKSLQYLFNVEEKIKTETSEETVLSSFSSYLYKLRKGIINPEKLKVSHCNIPDVKELLKYSSFTHPFLGKCLVIKRGKNEVILRNKSGLMKVNI
;
A
#
# COMPACT_ATOMS: atom_id res chain seq x y z
N MET A 1 16.19 8.80 8.35
CA MET A 1 15.40 8.00 7.38
C MET A 1 14.48 6.98 8.05
N LEU A 2 14.99 6.01 8.81
CA LEU A 2 14.15 5.05 9.55
C LEU A 2 13.13 5.76 10.46
N SER A 3 13.56 6.81 11.18
CA SER A 3 12.68 7.68 11.97
C SER A 3 11.59 8.38 11.15
N LYS A 4 11.90 8.82 9.92
CA LYS A 4 10.93 9.43 8.99
C LYS A 4 9.86 8.42 8.56
N ILE A 5 10.28 7.21 8.19
CA ILE A 5 9.38 6.11 7.84
C ILE A 5 8.47 5.78 9.04
N TYR A 6 9.06 5.60 10.22
CA TYR A 6 8.30 5.29 11.42
C TYR A 6 7.30 6.39 11.81
N GLY A 7 7.71 7.65 11.77
CA GLY A 7 6.84 8.79 12.05
C GLY A 7 5.63 8.85 11.12
N LEU A 8 5.86 8.67 9.80
CA LEU A 8 4.80 8.62 8.81
C LEU A 8 3.83 7.45 9.06
N LEU A 9 4.36 6.24 9.31
CA LEU A 9 3.52 5.08 9.56
C LEU A 9 2.73 5.21 10.87
N LYS A 10 3.35 5.69 11.94
CA LYS A 10 2.70 5.90 13.24
C LYS A 10 1.54 6.90 13.16
N PHE A 11 1.65 7.91 12.29
CA PHE A 11 0.55 8.85 12.05
C PHE A 11 -0.58 8.22 11.22
N CYS A 12 -0.22 7.47 10.18
CA CYS A 12 -1.21 6.94 9.23
C CYS A 12 -2.00 5.74 9.80
N TYR A 13 -1.37 4.91 10.62
CA TYR A 13 -1.91 3.62 11.07
C TYR A 13 -2.03 3.56 12.59
N GLU A 14 -3.08 2.89 13.07
CA GLU A 14 -3.13 2.43 14.45
C GLU A 14 -2.25 1.18 14.59
N ASP A 15 -1.35 1.17 15.57
CA ASP A 15 -0.56 -0.03 15.86
C ASP A 15 -1.46 -1.12 16.49
N ASN A 16 -1.07 -2.38 16.33
CA ASN A 16 -1.76 -3.51 16.95
C ASN A 16 -1.22 -3.80 18.35
N SER A 17 -0.97 -2.77 19.15
CA SER A 17 -0.55 -2.95 20.54
C SER A 17 -1.68 -3.56 21.35
N GLY A 18 -1.47 -4.78 21.86
CA GLY A 18 -2.46 -5.54 22.64
C GLY A 18 -3.30 -6.52 21.83
N ASP A 19 -4.27 -7.16 22.48
CA ASP A 19 -5.18 -8.16 21.86
C ASP A 19 -6.25 -7.54 20.94
N LYS A 20 -5.92 -6.46 20.23
CA LYS A 20 -6.80 -5.79 19.27
C LYS A 20 -6.63 -6.38 17.88
N LEU A 21 -7.73 -6.52 17.15
CA LEU A 21 -7.70 -6.88 15.73
C LEU A 21 -7.22 -5.69 14.89
N PRO A 22 -6.29 -5.88 13.95
CA PRO A 22 -5.90 -4.86 13.00
C PRO A 22 -7.09 -4.34 12.21
N ASP A 23 -7.16 -3.03 12.01
CA ASP A 23 -8.13 -2.43 11.11
C ASP A 23 -7.80 -2.71 9.64
N ILE A 24 -8.75 -2.46 8.75
CA ILE A 24 -8.56 -2.70 7.31
C ILE A 24 -7.39 -1.88 6.72
N LYS A 25 -7.10 -0.69 7.27
CA LYS A 25 -6.03 0.18 6.79
C LYS A 25 -4.68 -0.48 6.98
N LEU A 26 -4.40 -0.97 8.19
CA LEU A 26 -3.19 -1.71 8.50
C LEU A 26 -3.14 -3.06 7.77
N GLN A 27 -4.28 -3.75 7.61
CA GLN A 27 -4.34 -5.00 6.83
C GLN A 27 -3.92 -4.77 5.37
N LEU A 28 -4.46 -3.74 4.70
CA LEU A 28 -4.11 -3.38 3.32
C LEU A 28 -2.63 -2.99 3.18
N PHE A 29 -2.09 -2.25 4.15
CA PHE A 29 -0.67 -1.94 4.21
C PHE A 29 0.18 -3.21 4.29
N ILE A 30 -0.17 -4.14 5.19
CA ILE A 30 0.57 -5.41 5.34
C ILE A 30 0.54 -6.22 4.05
N LEU A 31 -0.61 -6.31 3.37
CA LEU A 31 -0.74 -7.00 2.09
C LEU A 31 0.17 -6.39 1.01
N GLY A 32 0.24 -5.06 0.96
CA GLY A 32 1.15 -4.34 0.08
C GLY A 32 2.62 -4.64 0.42
N VAL A 33 3.01 -4.58 1.70
CA VAL A 33 4.37 -4.91 2.15
C VAL A 33 4.78 -6.34 1.75
N LYS A 34 3.89 -7.32 1.96
CA LYS A 34 4.17 -8.71 1.62
C LYS A 34 4.40 -8.92 0.13
N SER A 35 3.79 -8.08 -0.71
CA SER A 35 3.84 -8.26 -2.17
C SER A 35 4.94 -7.43 -2.83
N LEU A 36 5.86 -6.88 -2.04
CA LEU A 36 7.07 -6.25 -2.55
C LEU A 36 8.17 -7.29 -2.78
N MET A 37 8.73 -7.29 -3.98
CA MET A 37 9.89 -8.10 -4.35
C MET A 37 10.99 -7.18 -4.87
N PRO A 38 12.20 -7.17 -4.28
CA PRO A 38 13.33 -6.44 -4.87
C PRO A 38 13.62 -6.97 -6.26
N PHE A 39 13.93 -6.08 -7.20
CA PHE A 39 14.40 -6.51 -8.52
C PHE A 39 15.76 -7.23 -8.38
N GLU A 40 15.99 -8.23 -9.23
CA GLU A 40 17.29 -8.92 -9.30
C GLU A 40 18.32 -8.04 -10.03
N ASP A 41 17.91 -7.37 -11.11
CA ASP A 41 18.81 -6.65 -12.02
C ASP A 41 18.71 -5.12 -11.95
N ASN A 42 17.83 -4.57 -11.10
CA ASN A 42 17.55 -3.13 -11.04
C ASN A 42 17.44 -2.62 -9.60
N ILE A 43 17.59 -1.31 -9.42
CA ILE A 43 17.37 -0.67 -8.11
C ILE A 43 15.88 -0.45 -7.90
N GLY A 44 15.30 -1.15 -6.92
CA GLY A 44 13.93 -0.94 -6.46
C GLY A 44 13.24 -2.24 -6.09
N CYS A 45 11.95 -2.13 -5.81
CA CYS A 45 11.05 -3.25 -5.54
C CYS A 45 9.87 -3.21 -6.51
N MET A 46 9.60 -4.32 -7.19
CA MET A 46 8.36 -4.53 -7.92
C MET A 46 7.20 -4.86 -7.00
N PHE A 47 6.01 -4.47 -7.44
CA PHE A 47 4.75 -4.99 -6.98
C PHE A 47 4.49 -6.35 -7.66
N ASP A 48 4.66 -7.42 -6.89
CA ASP A 48 4.37 -8.79 -7.31
C ASP A 48 2.85 -9.01 -7.34
N LYS A 49 2.25 -8.77 -8.51
CA LYS A 49 0.81 -8.87 -8.72
C LYS A 49 0.28 -10.29 -8.46
N GLU A 50 1.02 -11.32 -8.87
CA GLU A 50 0.59 -12.72 -8.71
C GLU A 50 0.54 -13.11 -7.24
N ARG A 51 1.54 -12.69 -6.46
CA ARG A 51 1.51 -12.84 -5.00
C ARG A 51 0.38 -12.03 -4.38
N TYR A 52 0.19 -10.79 -4.81
CA TYR A 52 -0.86 -9.93 -4.27
C TYR A 52 -2.25 -10.52 -4.49
N GLU A 53 -2.53 -11.07 -5.67
CA GLU A 53 -3.81 -11.75 -5.97
C GLU A 53 -4.12 -12.87 -4.96
N LYS A 54 -3.13 -13.70 -4.64
CA LYS A 54 -3.30 -14.81 -3.68
C LYS A 54 -3.47 -14.32 -2.25
N GLU A 55 -2.73 -13.30 -1.86
CA GLU A 55 -2.90 -12.65 -0.56
C GLU A 55 -4.31 -12.04 -0.44
N ILE A 56 -4.86 -11.48 -1.53
CA ILE A 56 -6.24 -10.96 -1.58
C ILE A 56 -7.29 -12.07 -1.51
N GLU A 57 -7.09 -13.19 -2.18
CA GLU A 57 -7.98 -14.35 -2.04
C GLU A 57 -8.04 -14.84 -0.59
N LEU A 58 -6.88 -14.98 0.06
CA LEU A 58 -6.80 -15.34 1.47
C LEU A 58 -7.40 -14.26 2.38
N PHE A 59 -7.21 -12.98 2.03
CA PHE A 59 -7.71 -11.85 2.79
C PHE A 59 -9.23 -11.85 2.93
N SER A 60 -9.96 -12.36 1.92
CA SER A 60 -11.42 -12.52 1.98
C SER A 60 -11.90 -13.30 3.21
N CYS A 61 -11.06 -14.20 3.76
CA CYS A 61 -11.40 -15.01 4.91
C CYS A 61 -11.25 -14.27 6.25
N TYR A 62 -10.43 -13.22 6.33
CA TYR A 62 -10.08 -12.56 7.61
C TYR A 62 -10.15 -11.02 7.62
N LYS A 63 -10.68 -10.42 6.55
CA LYS A 63 -10.88 -8.98 6.42
C LYS A 63 -11.64 -8.38 7.61
N ASN A 64 -11.12 -7.27 8.15
CA ASN A 64 -11.70 -6.54 9.27
C ASN A 64 -11.98 -5.07 8.89
N GLY A 65 -13.08 -4.86 8.15
CA GLY A 65 -13.52 -3.55 7.66
C GLY A 65 -14.10 -3.65 6.25
N ASN A 66 -14.45 -2.52 5.64
CA ASN A 66 -15.05 -2.46 4.31
C ASN A 66 -14.21 -1.59 3.36
N ASP A 67 -14.15 -2.01 2.10
CA ASP A 67 -13.49 -1.31 1.01
C ASP A 67 -14.25 -1.62 -0.28
N ASP A 68 -14.97 -0.63 -0.81
CA ASP A 68 -15.87 -0.83 -1.95
C ASP A 68 -15.15 -1.33 -3.21
N ASN A 69 -13.90 -0.90 -3.43
CA ASN A 69 -13.12 -1.33 -4.58
C ASN A 69 -12.62 -2.77 -4.41
N LEU A 70 -12.27 -3.16 -3.18
CA LEU A 70 -11.94 -4.54 -2.86
C LEU A 70 -13.18 -5.45 -3.00
N GLU A 71 -14.34 -5.04 -2.51
CA GLU A 71 -15.60 -5.80 -2.68
C GLU A 71 -15.97 -5.94 -4.16
N TYR A 72 -15.81 -4.86 -4.93
CA TYR A 72 -16.00 -4.90 -6.38
C TYR A 72 -15.04 -5.90 -7.03
N TYR A 73 -13.77 -5.88 -6.64
CA TYR A 73 -12.77 -6.81 -7.14
C TYR A 73 -13.10 -8.27 -6.79
N TYR A 74 -13.54 -8.57 -5.57
CA TYR A 74 -13.95 -9.94 -5.21
C TYR A 74 -15.09 -10.45 -6.09
N LYS A 75 -16.07 -9.59 -6.39
CA LYS A 75 -17.25 -9.95 -7.17
C LYS A 75 -16.99 -10.03 -8.68
N HIS A 76 -16.15 -9.15 -9.22
CA HIS A 76 -16.01 -8.95 -10.66
C HIS A 76 -14.63 -9.30 -11.23
N LYS A 77 -13.63 -9.53 -10.36
CA LYS A 77 -12.24 -9.84 -10.72
C LYS A 77 -11.62 -8.82 -11.69
N LYS A 78 -12.02 -7.55 -11.55
CA LYS A 78 -11.56 -6.41 -12.35
C LYS A 78 -11.60 -5.13 -11.49
N PRO A 79 -10.82 -4.09 -11.84
CA PRO A 79 -10.85 -2.82 -11.12
C PRO A 79 -12.21 -2.11 -11.25
N SER A 80 -12.55 -1.35 -10.22
CA SER A 80 -13.71 -0.46 -10.16
C SER A 80 -13.44 0.87 -10.88
N GLU A 81 -14.48 1.50 -11.42
CA GLU A 81 -14.37 2.88 -11.95
C GLU A 81 -14.55 3.94 -10.86
N CYS A 82 -14.88 3.53 -9.63
CA CYS A 82 -15.04 4.41 -8.49
C CYS A 82 -13.69 4.91 -7.94
N ASP A 83 -13.74 6.05 -7.25
CA ASP A 83 -12.61 6.56 -6.47
C ASP A 83 -12.26 5.58 -5.34
N ASP A 84 -10.98 5.53 -4.95
CA ASP A 84 -10.47 4.61 -3.93
C ASP A 84 -10.20 5.38 -2.64
N LEU A 85 -11.08 5.20 -1.65
CA LEU A 85 -10.97 5.88 -0.35
C LEU A 85 -9.84 5.33 0.52
N LEU A 86 -9.38 4.10 0.27
CA LEU A 86 -8.29 3.45 1.00
C LEU A 86 -7.01 3.36 0.16
N LEU A 87 -6.93 4.15 -0.92
CA LEU A 87 -5.81 4.17 -1.87
C LEU A 87 -4.45 4.24 -1.18
N GLU A 88 -4.27 5.23 -0.30
CA GLU A 88 -2.97 5.51 0.31
C GLU A 88 -2.42 4.27 1.04
N TYR A 89 -3.28 3.51 1.72
CA TYR A 89 -2.87 2.34 2.50
C TYR A 89 -2.39 1.18 1.65
N LYS A 90 -2.86 1.09 0.39
CA LYS A 90 -2.47 0.05 -0.58
C LYS A 90 -1.12 0.36 -1.22
N ILE A 91 -0.85 1.64 -1.50
CA ILE A 91 0.35 2.07 -2.25
C ILE A 91 1.50 2.53 -1.34
N MET A 92 1.24 2.89 -0.08
CA MET A 92 2.25 3.37 0.88
C MET A 92 3.50 2.47 0.95
N PRO A 93 3.39 1.12 1.06
CA PRO A 93 4.56 0.25 1.11
C PRO A 93 5.47 0.40 -0.11
N ILE A 94 4.86 0.48 -1.30
CA ILE A 94 5.55 0.56 -2.60
C ILE A 94 6.30 1.88 -2.72
N ILE A 95 5.65 2.97 -2.31
CA ILE A 95 6.25 4.31 -2.32
C ILE A 95 7.45 4.37 -1.38
N ILE A 96 7.33 3.85 -0.16
CA ILE A 96 8.42 3.88 0.83
C ILE A 96 9.61 3.03 0.36
N ALA A 97 9.35 1.85 -0.20
CA ALA A 97 10.40 0.90 -0.58
C ALA A 97 11.22 1.31 -1.80
N ASN A 98 10.76 2.24 -2.63
CA ASN A 98 11.42 2.61 -3.89
C ASN A 98 12.15 3.96 -3.81
N THR A 99 13.38 4.01 -4.32
CA THR A 99 14.24 5.23 -4.34
C THR A 99 14.37 5.87 -5.71
N GLN A 100 13.99 5.16 -6.78
CA GLN A 100 13.97 5.68 -8.15
C GLN A 100 12.55 6.11 -8.50
N TRP A 101 12.37 7.35 -8.92
CA TRP A 101 11.04 7.94 -9.18
C TRP A 101 10.24 7.13 -10.21
N ASP A 102 10.85 6.79 -11.34
CA ASP A 102 10.16 6.08 -12.42
C ASP A 102 9.72 4.67 -12.01
N VAL A 103 10.59 3.96 -11.28
CA VAL A 103 10.27 2.64 -10.72
C VAL A 103 9.14 2.76 -9.71
N LEU A 104 9.26 3.70 -8.75
CA LEU A 104 8.26 3.95 -7.73
C LEU A 104 6.90 4.21 -8.35
N LEU A 105 6.83 5.17 -9.28
CA LEU A 105 5.59 5.59 -9.88
C LEU A 105 4.96 4.47 -10.70
N ASN A 106 5.77 3.73 -11.47
CA ASN A 106 5.29 2.59 -12.25
C ASN A 106 4.63 1.55 -11.35
N GLU A 107 5.31 1.12 -10.29
CA GLU A 107 4.83 0.06 -9.40
C GLU A 107 3.64 0.52 -8.55
N ALA A 108 3.62 1.78 -8.10
CA ALA A 108 2.48 2.34 -7.37
C ALA A 108 1.23 2.40 -8.27
N LEU A 109 1.36 2.83 -9.54
CA LEU A 109 0.26 2.86 -10.49
C LEU A 109 -0.23 1.45 -10.88
N ARG A 110 0.66 0.47 -11.00
CA ARG A 110 0.28 -0.94 -11.20
C ARG A 110 -0.58 -1.44 -10.05
N ALA A 111 -0.23 -1.11 -8.80
CA ALA A 111 -1.04 -1.44 -7.63
C ALA A 111 -2.37 -0.69 -7.59
N THR A 112 -2.41 0.60 -7.97
CA THR A 112 -3.67 1.35 -8.09
C THR A 112 -4.62 0.73 -9.11
N LEU A 113 -4.12 0.40 -10.29
CA LEU A 113 -4.92 -0.19 -11.39
C LEU A 113 -5.39 -1.62 -11.11
N PHE A 114 -4.85 -2.27 -10.07
CA PHE A 114 -5.42 -3.51 -9.57
C PHE A 114 -6.85 -3.29 -9.04
N TYR A 115 -7.09 -2.18 -8.34
CA TYR A 115 -8.36 -1.89 -7.67
C TYR A 115 -9.24 -0.88 -8.37
N SER A 116 -8.65 0.14 -9.00
CA SER A 116 -9.40 1.26 -9.55
C SER A 116 -8.84 1.72 -10.90
N SER A 117 -9.73 1.88 -11.88
CA SER A 117 -9.46 2.52 -13.17
C SER A 117 -9.85 4.01 -13.19
N SER A 118 -10.28 4.55 -12.04
CA SER A 118 -10.65 5.95 -11.87
C SER A 118 -9.49 6.89 -12.16
N LYS A 119 -9.76 7.94 -12.94
CA LYS A 119 -8.74 8.95 -13.28
C LYS A 119 -8.30 9.72 -12.06
N LYS A 120 -9.20 9.95 -11.11
CA LYS A 120 -8.89 10.55 -9.81
C LYS A 120 -7.95 9.67 -8.99
N ALA A 121 -8.18 8.36 -8.93
CA ALA A 121 -7.29 7.45 -8.21
C ALA A 121 -5.88 7.43 -8.81
N ILE A 122 -5.77 7.42 -10.14
CA ILE A 122 -4.48 7.52 -10.86
C ILE A 122 -3.76 8.83 -10.54
N LEU A 123 -4.46 9.98 -10.62
CA LEU A 123 -3.87 11.28 -10.32
C LEU A 123 -3.46 11.40 -8.83
N ASN A 124 -4.31 10.95 -7.91
CA ASN A 124 -4.02 10.89 -6.48
C ASN A 124 -2.79 10.01 -6.20
N THR A 125 -2.61 8.91 -6.94
CA THR A 125 -1.42 8.06 -6.83
C THR A 125 -0.15 8.84 -7.17
N ILE A 126 -0.15 9.64 -8.25
CA ILE A 126 1.00 10.47 -8.64
C ILE A 126 1.30 11.50 -7.54
N ILE A 127 0.27 12.16 -7.02
CA ILE A 127 0.39 13.17 -5.96
C ILE A 127 0.99 12.58 -4.67
N LEU A 128 0.39 11.50 -4.17
CA LEU A 128 0.83 10.81 -2.95
C LEU A 128 2.27 10.30 -3.11
N SER A 129 2.54 9.65 -4.24
CA SER A 129 3.88 9.15 -4.60
C SER A 129 4.89 10.29 -4.57
N SER A 130 4.58 11.42 -5.20
CA SER A 130 5.48 12.57 -5.27
C SER A 130 5.76 13.16 -3.89
N ALA A 131 4.72 13.42 -3.10
CA ALA A 131 4.86 14.03 -1.78
C ALA A 131 5.68 13.15 -0.82
N ILE A 132 5.34 11.87 -0.72
CA ILE A 132 6.04 10.94 0.16
C ILE A 132 7.47 10.72 -0.35
N PHE A 133 7.68 10.64 -1.66
CA PHE A 133 9.01 10.51 -2.25
C PHE A 133 9.93 11.67 -1.88
N GLU A 134 9.47 12.92 -2.00
CA GLU A 134 10.25 14.11 -1.62
C GLU A 134 10.58 14.10 -0.12
N TYR A 135 9.59 13.80 0.72
CA TYR A 135 9.77 13.72 2.17
C TYR A 135 10.83 12.71 2.59
N LEU A 136 10.87 11.55 1.93
CA LEU A 136 11.84 10.48 2.20
C LEU A 136 13.18 10.67 1.49
N SER A 137 13.33 11.65 0.61
CA SER A 137 14.55 11.86 -0.18
C SER A 137 15.38 13.04 0.32
N LYS A 138 14.75 14.06 0.92
CA LYS A 138 15.45 15.24 1.44
C LYS A 138 15.61 15.16 2.95
N ASP A 139 16.74 15.63 3.49
CA ASP A 139 16.95 15.70 4.94
C ASP A 139 16.28 16.94 5.56
N ASP A 140 16.27 18.08 4.85
CA ASP A 140 15.71 19.36 5.28
C ASP A 140 14.36 19.73 4.64
N TYR A 141 13.78 20.82 5.17
CA TYR A 141 12.42 21.33 5.01
C TYR A 141 11.85 21.26 3.59
N ILE A 142 10.55 20.99 3.52
CA ILE A 142 9.78 20.84 2.29
C ILE A 142 9.46 22.24 1.71
N GLU A 143 10.46 22.94 1.20
CA GLU A 143 10.19 24.04 0.26
C GLU A 143 9.93 23.43 -1.13
N ASN A 144 8.85 23.86 -1.78
CA ASN A 144 8.49 23.53 -3.16
C ASN A 144 7.92 22.12 -3.47
N MET A 145 7.44 21.34 -2.49
CA MET A 145 6.80 20.04 -2.78
C MET A 145 5.57 20.19 -3.69
N THR A 146 4.76 21.23 -3.50
CA THR A 146 3.61 21.51 -4.36
C THR A 146 4.04 21.72 -5.82
N GLU A 147 5.10 22.49 -6.06
CA GLU A 147 5.64 22.71 -7.41
C GLU A 147 6.19 21.43 -8.02
N LEU A 148 6.98 20.65 -7.27
CA LEU A 148 7.53 19.38 -7.75
C LEU A 148 6.42 18.37 -8.09
N CYS A 149 5.37 18.30 -7.27
CA CYS A 149 4.19 17.48 -7.55
C CYS A 149 3.48 17.95 -8.83
N ARG A 150 3.35 19.27 -9.02
CA ARG A 150 2.77 19.86 -10.22
C ARG A 150 3.57 19.50 -11.47
N GLU A 151 4.89 19.67 -11.45
CA GLU A 151 5.77 19.31 -12.54
C GLU A 151 5.66 17.82 -12.91
N ARG A 152 5.66 16.92 -11.92
CA ARG A 152 5.50 15.48 -12.13
C ARG A 152 4.16 15.12 -12.76
N LEU A 153 3.07 15.77 -12.34
CA LEU A 153 1.75 15.58 -12.94
C LEU A 153 1.70 16.04 -14.41
N ILE A 154 2.31 17.20 -14.70
CA ILE A 154 2.38 17.74 -16.06
C ILE A 154 3.20 16.81 -16.97
N ASN A 155 4.35 16.35 -16.49
CA ASN A 155 5.28 15.52 -17.26
C ASN A 155 4.83 14.06 -17.40
N PHE A 156 3.87 13.60 -16.58
CA PHE A 156 3.38 12.23 -16.66
C PHE A 156 2.57 11.97 -17.96
N SER A 157 2.91 10.89 -18.65
CA SER A 157 2.19 10.42 -19.84
C SER A 157 1.43 9.13 -19.52
N PHE A 158 0.11 9.21 -19.37
CA PHE A 158 -0.72 8.04 -19.12
C PHE A 158 -0.66 7.02 -20.27
N LYS A 159 -0.53 7.52 -21.51
CA LYS A 159 -0.39 6.67 -22.70
C LYS A 159 0.89 5.84 -22.65
N ASP A 160 2.02 6.45 -22.28
CA ASP A 160 3.30 5.75 -22.25
C ASP A 160 3.37 4.77 -21.09
N PHE A 161 2.79 5.14 -19.94
CA PHE A 161 2.59 4.20 -18.83
C PHE A 161 1.81 2.94 -19.26
N LEU A 162 0.67 3.11 -19.95
CA LEU A 162 -0.13 1.97 -20.41
C LEU A 162 0.64 1.08 -21.39
N LYS A 163 1.37 1.69 -22.35
CA LYS A 163 2.20 0.95 -23.31
C LYS A 163 3.32 0.17 -22.62
N TYR A 164 4.04 0.81 -21.71
CA TYR A 164 5.14 0.20 -20.97
C TYR A 164 4.68 -1.04 -20.20
N ASN A 165 3.45 -1.01 -19.66
CA ASN A 165 2.85 -2.12 -18.92
C ASN A 165 2.02 -3.08 -19.78
N ASN A 166 2.12 -3.01 -21.12
CA ASN A 166 1.35 -3.85 -22.05
C ASN A 166 -0.18 -3.79 -21.84
N MET A 167 -0.69 -2.64 -21.40
CA MET A 167 -2.11 -2.42 -21.15
C MET A 167 -2.80 -1.84 -22.39
N LYS A 168 -4.09 -2.16 -22.56
CA LYS A 168 -4.88 -1.67 -23.70
C LYS A 168 -5.02 -0.16 -23.66
N VAL A 169 -4.59 0.51 -24.74
CA VAL A 169 -4.76 1.95 -24.91
C VAL A 169 -6.16 2.25 -25.47
N ASN A 170 -6.94 3.02 -24.72
CA ASN A 170 -8.25 3.51 -25.16
C ASN A 170 -8.22 5.04 -25.29
N LYS A 171 -8.46 5.56 -26.51
CA LYS A 171 -8.43 7.01 -26.80
C LYS A 171 -9.41 7.82 -25.95
N ILE A 172 -10.61 7.29 -25.68
CA ILE A 172 -11.60 7.96 -24.82
C ILE A 172 -11.05 8.11 -23.40
N SER A 173 -10.48 7.02 -22.87
CA SER A 173 -9.90 7.00 -21.53
C SER A 173 -8.70 7.94 -21.38
N LEU A 174 -7.90 8.11 -22.44
CA LEU A 174 -6.82 9.11 -22.48
C LEU A 174 -7.39 10.54 -22.40
N ILE A 175 -8.43 10.83 -23.18
CA ILE A 175 -9.08 12.16 -23.17
C ILE A 175 -9.69 12.46 -21.79
N GLU A 176 -10.34 11.48 -21.17
CA GLU A 176 -10.90 11.62 -19.81
C GLU A 176 -9.82 11.87 -18.76
N PHE A 177 -8.69 11.16 -18.85
CA PHE A 177 -7.55 11.39 -17.99
C PHE A 177 -7.03 12.84 -18.12
N GLU A 178 -6.86 13.32 -19.35
CA GLU A 178 -6.38 14.69 -19.60
C GLU A 178 -7.36 15.75 -19.08
N LYS A 179 -8.66 15.54 -19.26
CA LYS A 179 -9.70 16.43 -18.70
C LYS A 179 -9.61 16.52 -17.18
N GLU A 180 -9.51 15.38 -16.50
CA GLU A 180 -9.41 15.35 -15.03
C GLU A 180 -8.10 15.97 -14.55
N ARG A 181 -6.99 15.73 -15.26
CA ARG A 181 -5.68 16.34 -14.97
C ARG A 181 -5.72 17.86 -15.08
N ILE A 182 -6.26 18.39 -16.17
CA ILE A 182 -6.40 19.83 -16.38
C ILE A 182 -7.24 20.44 -15.27
N LYS A 183 -8.39 19.84 -14.94
CA LYS A 183 -9.27 20.30 -13.86
C LYS A 183 -8.52 20.39 -12.53
N MET A 184 -7.78 19.35 -12.17
CA MET A 184 -7.00 19.29 -10.94
C MET A 184 -5.89 20.36 -10.89
N LEU A 185 -5.23 20.62 -12.02
CA LEU A 185 -4.18 21.64 -12.13
C LEU A 185 -4.75 23.07 -12.13
N SER A 186 -5.89 23.31 -12.79
CA SER A 186 -6.47 24.65 -12.97
C SER A 186 -7.17 25.18 -11.72
N GLU A 187 -7.75 24.30 -10.89
CA GLU A 187 -8.49 24.71 -9.70
C GLU A 187 -7.56 25.04 -8.50
N ASN A 188 -6.24 25.05 -8.69
CA ASN A 188 -5.24 25.12 -7.60
C ASN A 188 -5.48 24.08 -6.48
N LYS A 189 -6.21 23.00 -6.79
CA LYS A 189 -6.57 21.93 -5.85
C LYS A 189 -5.41 21.01 -5.49
N LEU A 190 -4.23 21.27 -6.03
CA LEU A 190 -3.03 20.51 -5.79
C LEU A 190 -2.61 20.72 -4.33
N MET A 191 -2.76 19.68 -3.50
CA MET A 191 -2.60 19.74 -2.04
C MET A 191 -3.56 20.72 -1.34
N ALA A 192 -4.77 20.92 -1.87
CA ALA A 192 -5.81 21.66 -1.16
C ALA A 192 -6.32 20.90 0.08
N ASP A 193 -7.00 21.61 0.97
CA ASP A 193 -7.58 21.06 2.21
C ASP A 193 -8.39 19.78 1.95
N GLU A 194 -9.15 19.71 0.86
CA GLU A 194 -9.89 18.50 0.45
C GLU A 194 -9.01 17.24 0.31
N LEU A 195 -7.81 17.37 -0.29
CA LEU A 195 -6.89 16.25 -0.46
C LEU A 195 -6.17 15.93 0.85
N MET A 196 -5.84 16.94 1.65
CA MET A 196 -5.26 16.74 2.97
C MET A 196 -6.27 16.03 3.88
N ASP A 197 -7.52 16.45 3.92
CA ASP A 197 -8.59 15.79 4.67
C ASP A 197 -8.80 14.32 4.26
N LYS A 198 -8.59 14.02 2.97
CA LYS A 198 -8.74 12.66 2.44
C LYS A 198 -7.56 11.75 2.78
N PHE A 199 -6.33 12.26 2.78
CA PHE A 199 -5.12 11.43 2.87
C PHE A 199 -4.26 11.78 4.09
N LYS A 200 -4.19 10.85 5.05
CA LYS A 200 -3.42 11.04 6.29
C LYS A 200 -1.95 11.32 6.03
N SER A 201 -1.39 10.70 5.00
CA SER A 201 0.00 10.95 4.62
C SER A 201 0.24 12.40 4.23
N LEU A 202 -0.66 13.04 3.49
CA LEU A 202 -0.54 14.46 3.18
C LEU A 202 -0.71 15.33 4.43
N GLN A 203 -1.68 15.02 5.30
CA GLN A 203 -1.84 15.71 6.59
C GLN A 203 -0.55 15.71 7.38
N TYR A 204 0.11 14.55 7.51
CA TYR A 204 1.37 14.41 8.23
C TYR A 204 2.50 15.27 7.63
N LEU A 205 2.55 15.40 6.30
CA LEU A 205 3.61 16.12 5.61
C LEU A 205 3.46 17.63 5.75
N PHE A 206 2.21 18.13 5.71
CA PHE A 206 1.89 19.57 5.69
C PHE A 206 1.56 20.14 7.08
N ASN A 207 1.12 19.33 8.06
CA ASN A 207 0.93 19.78 9.43
C ASN A 207 2.24 19.69 10.23
N VAL A 208 2.86 20.85 10.45
CA VAL A 208 4.18 20.97 11.11
C VAL A 208 4.10 20.73 12.63
N GLU A 209 2.94 20.96 13.25
CA GLU A 209 2.76 20.96 14.70
C GLU A 209 2.78 19.54 15.34
N GLU A 210 2.54 18.48 14.56
CA GLU A 210 2.50 17.09 15.04
C GLU A 210 3.70 16.24 14.61
N LYS A 211 4.85 16.87 14.27
CA LYS A 211 6.12 16.13 14.16
C LYS A 211 6.64 15.79 15.56
N ILE A 212 5.83 15.00 16.28
CA ILE A 212 6.10 14.48 17.62
C ILE A 212 7.50 13.88 17.59
N LYS A 213 8.29 14.17 18.65
CA LYS A 213 9.53 13.47 18.96
C LYS A 213 9.20 11.98 19.13
N THR A 214 9.15 11.23 18.03
CA THR A 214 8.88 9.81 18.04
C THR A 214 10.17 9.10 18.43
N GLU A 215 10.36 8.91 19.73
CA GLU A 215 11.29 7.92 20.22
C GLU A 215 10.76 6.53 19.82
N THR A 216 11.62 5.74 19.17
CA THR A 216 11.39 4.34 18.78
C THR A 216 11.51 3.40 19.99
N SER A 217 10.94 3.77 21.14
CA SER A 217 11.25 3.11 22.42
C SER A 217 10.53 1.78 22.66
N GLU A 218 9.52 1.41 21.88
CA GLU A 218 8.84 0.11 21.98
C GLU A 218 8.94 -0.70 20.67
N GLU A 219 9.23 -2.01 20.79
CA GLU A 219 9.12 -2.95 19.68
C GLU A 219 7.63 -3.15 19.35
N THR A 220 7.19 -2.56 18.23
CA THR A 220 5.82 -2.64 17.76
C THR A 220 5.76 -3.24 16.35
N VAL A 221 4.55 -3.53 15.87
CA VAL A 221 4.35 -4.02 14.50
C VAL A 221 4.79 -2.94 13.50
N LEU A 222 4.47 -1.68 13.77
CA LEU A 222 4.89 -0.57 12.90
C LEU A 222 6.40 -0.31 12.93
N SER A 223 7.08 -0.43 14.08
CA SER A 223 8.55 -0.25 14.11
C SER A 223 9.28 -1.40 13.39
N SER A 224 8.74 -2.62 13.47
CA SER A 224 9.20 -3.77 12.68
C SER A 224 9.04 -3.55 11.17
N PHE A 225 7.86 -3.10 10.72
CA PHE A 225 7.62 -2.81 9.31
C PHE A 225 8.41 -1.61 8.80
N SER A 226 8.61 -0.58 9.63
CA SER A 226 9.48 0.57 9.30
C SER A 226 10.91 0.10 9.02
N SER A 227 11.43 -0.77 9.89
CA SER A 227 12.76 -1.37 9.73
C SER A 227 12.86 -2.26 8.50
N TYR A 228 11.81 -3.04 8.21
CA TYR A 228 11.74 -3.88 7.02
C TYR A 228 11.72 -3.07 5.73
N LEU A 229 10.84 -2.08 5.62
CA LEU A 229 10.75 -1.18 4.47
C LEU A 229 12.02 -0.36 4.28
N TYR A 230 12.67 0.06 5.36
CA TYR A 230 13.98 0.71 5.27
C TYR A 230 15.06 -0.21 4.67
N LYS A 231 15.07 -1.50 5.04
CA LYS A 231 16.00 -2.49 4.45
C LYS A 231 15.69 -2.76 2.97
N LEU A 232 14.40 -2.82 2.59
CA LEU A 232 13.99 -2.92 1.18
C LEU A 232 14.46 -1.70 0.39
N ARG A 233 14.21 -0.49 0.91
CA ARG A 233 14.64 0.78 0.31
C ARG A 233 16.14 0.87 0.10
N LYS A 234 16.93 0.23 0.97
CA LYS A 234 18.40 0.16 0.87
C LYS A 234 18.92 -0.99 0.01
N GLY A 235 18.06 -1.87 -0.52
CA GLY A 235 18.48 -3.03 -1.31
C GLY A 235 19.22 -4.10 -0.50
N ILE A 236 19.00 -4.17 0.82
CA ILE A 236 19.77 -5.07 1.72
C ILE A 236 19.13 -6.47 1.78
N ILE A 237 17.86 -6.60 1.39
CA ILE A 237 17.15 -7.88 1.45
C ILE A 237 17.41 -8.67 0.18
N ASN A 238 17.91 -9.90 0.35
CA ASN A 238 18.08 -10.85 -0.75
C ASN A 238 16.70 -11.27 -1.31
N PRO A 239 16.42 -11.07 -2.62
CA PRO A 239 15.17 -11.47 -3.28
C PRO A 239 14.80 -12.94 -3.07
N GLU A 240 15.79 -13.85 -3.08
CA GLU A 240 15.56 -15.30 -2.90
C GLU A 240 14.86 -15.65 -1.58
N LYS A 241 15.10 -14.84 -0.53
CA LYS A 241 14.47 -15.06 0.77
C LYS A 241 12.99 -14.68 0.79
N LEU A 242 12.52 -13.95 -0.22
CA LEU A 242 11.15 -13.45 -0.33
C LEU A 242 10.32 -14.25 -1.32
N LYS A 243 10.94 -15.09 -2.17
CA LYS A 243 10.26 -15.99 -3.09
C LYS A 243 9.39 -16.97 -2.29
N VAL A 244 8.11 -17.05 -2.64
CA VAL A 244 7.15 -17.97 -2.03
C VAL A 244 6.70 -18.94 -3.10
N SER A 245 6.81 -20.25 -2.84
CA SER A 245 6.26 -21.25 -3.75
C SER A 245 4.75 -21.07 -3.88
N HIS A 246 4.29 -21.09 -5.12
CA HIS A 246 2.93 -20.80 -5.52
C HIS A 246 2.08 -22.06 -5.72
N CYS A 247 2.67 -23.23 -5.55
CA CYS A 247 2.02 -24.53 -5.72
C CYS A 247 1.45 -25.02 -4.40
N ASN A 248 0.23 -25.58 -4.43
CA ASN A 248 -0.39 -26.29 -3.31
C ASN A 248 -0.52 -25.47 -2.01
N ILE A 249 -1.00 -24.22 -2.11
CA ILE A 249 -1.33 -23.43 -0.93
C ILE A 249 -2.59 -24.04 -0.29
N PRO A 250 -2.52 -24.56 0.96
CA PRO A 250 -3.66 -25.18 1.61
C PRO A 250 -4.72 -24.13 1.94
N ASP A 251 -6.00 -24.51 1.87
CA ASP A 251 -7.09 -23.66 2.36
C ASP A 251 -6.91 -23.42 3.86
N VAL A 252 -6.90 -22.15 4.27
CA VAL A 252 -6.79 -21.76 5.68
C VAL A 252 -7.88 -22.41 6.52
N LYS A 253 -9.09 -22.60 5.98
CA LYS A 253 -10.23 -23.21 6.69
C LYS A 253 -9.95 -24.65 7.08
N GLU A 254 -9.24 -25.41 6.23
CA GLU A 254 -8.86 -26.79 6.54
C GLU A 254 -7.83 -26.90 7.67
N LEU A 255 -7.03 -25.84 7.86
CA LEU A 255 -6.00 -25.78 8.90
C LEU A 255 -6.54 -25.36 10.27
N LEU A 256 -7.73 -24.73 10.34
CA LEU A 256 -8.33 -24.24 11.60
C LEU A 256 -8.64 -25.35 12.62
N LYS A 257 -8.70 -26.61 12.18
CA LYS A 257 -8.86 -27.78 13.06
C LYS A 257 -7.66 -28.02 13.98
N TYR A 258 -6.46 -27.57 13.60
CA TYR A 258 -5.24 -27.75 14.39
C TYR A 258 -5.09 -26.61 15.41
N SER A 259 -4.50 -26.89 16.59
CA SER A 259 -4.20 -25.86 17.60
C SER A 259 -3.14 -24.87 17.13
N SER A 260 -2.19 -25.32 16.31
CA SER A 260 -1.19 -24.49 15.65
C SER A 260 -0.87 -25.06 14.27
N PHE A 261 -0.50 -24.20 13.32
CA PHE A 261 -0.15 -24.59 11.97
C PHE A 261 0.79 -23.56 11.32
N THR A 262 1.38 -23.91 10.18
CA THR A 262 2.14 -22.98 9.35
C THR A 262 1.46 -22.84 8.00
N HIS A 263 1.22 -21.60 7.58
CA HIS A 263 0.65 -21.28 6.27
C HIS A 263 1.64 -20.42 5.47
N PRO A 264 1.84 -20.66 4.17
CA PRO A 264 2.84 -19.94 3.36
C PRO A 264 2.72 -18.41 3.43
N PHE A 265 1.48 -17.89 3.46
CA PHE A 265 1.22 -16.44 3.52
C PHE A 265 1.00 -15.88 4.93
N LEU A 266 0.63 -16.72 5.92
CA LEU A 266 0.36 -16.22 7.29
C LEU A 266 1.51 -16.50 8.26
N GLY A 267 2.48 -17.32 7.85
CA GLY A 267 3.54 -17.83 8.71
C GLY A 267 3.01 -18.82 9.74
N LYS A 268 3.64 -18.85 10.92
CA LYS A 268 3.19 -19.65 12.06
C LYS A 268 1.94 -19.02 12.67
N CYS A 269 0.89 -19.81 12.78
CA CYS A 269 -0.40 -19.42 13.35
C CYS A 269 -0.71 -20.25 14.59
N LEU A 270 -1.20 -19.59 15.64
CA LEU A 270 -1.73 -20.21 16.85
C LEU A 270 -3.23 -19.93 16.92
N VAL A 271 -4.05 -20.96 17.11
CA VAL A 271 -5.49 -20.80 17.32
C VAL A 271 -5.73 -20.42 18.79
N ILE A 272 -6.23 -19.21 19.01
CA ILE A 272 -6.50 -18.68 20.35
C ILE A 272 -7.92 -19.05 20.80
N LYS A 273 -8.90 -18.93 19.90
CA LYS A 273 -10.32 -19.16 20.22
C LYS A 273 -11.05 -19.72 19.01
N ARG A 274 -11.95 -20.68 19.25
CA ARG A 274 -12.89 -21.21 18.26
C ARG A 274 -14.30 -20.81 18.66
N GLY A 275 -14.95 -20.03 17.80
CA GLY A 275 -16.37 -19.71 17.88
C GLY A 275 -17.19 -20.55 16.90
N LYS A 276 -18.50 -20.28 16.84
CA LYS A 276 -19.43 -20.98 15.94
C LYS A 276 -19.20 -20.60 14.47
N ASN A 277 -18.96 -19.30 14.21
CA ASN A 277 -18.83 -18.74 12.87
C ASN A 277 -17.46 -18.07 12.63
N GLU A 278 -16.58 -18.09 13.64
CA GLU A 278 -15.30 -17.39 13.59
C GLU A 278 -14.21 -18.12 14.38
N VAL A 279 -12.96 -17.96 13.95
CA VAL A 279 -11.77 -18.46 14.65
C VAL A 279 -10.79 -17.31 14.81
N ILE A 280 -10.30 -17.11 16.04
CA ILE A 280 -9.26 -16.13 16.34
C ILE A 280 -7.90 -16.82 16.27
N LEU A 281 -7.05 -16.31 15.38
CA LEU A 281 -5.67 -16.72 15.19
C LEU A 281 -4.72 -15.63 15.70
N ARG A 282 -3.52 -16.03 16.11
CA ARG A 282 -2.40 -15.12 16.34
C ARG A 282 -1.24 -15.52 15.43
N ASN A 283 -0.65 -14.55 14.74
CA ASN A 283 0.60 -14.69 14.01
C ASN A 283 1.56 -13.52 14.32
N LYS A 284 2.67 -13.43 13.59
CA LYS A 284 3.67 -12.35 13.76
C LYS A 284 3.13 -10.94 13.49
N SER A 285 2.03 -10.81 12.74
CA SER A 285 1.41 -9.53 12.40
C SER A 285 0.30 -9.11 13.38
N GLY A 286 -0.06 -9.98 14.33
CA GLY A 286 -1.07 -9.70 15.35
C GLY A 286 -2.17 -10.76 15.40
N LEU A 287 -3.33 -10.36 15.93
CA LEU A 287 -4.54 -11.17 15.92
C LEU A 287 -5.22 -11.12 14.56
N MET A 288 -5.88 -12.21 14.18
CA MET A 288 -6.68 -12.31 12.97
C MET A 288 -7.99 -13.02 13.31
N LYS A 289 -9.09 -12.53 12.74
CA LYS A 289 -10.41 -13.15 12.88
C LYS A 289 -10.80 -13.76 11.55
N VAL A 290 -10.77 -15.09 11.47
CA VAL A 290 -11.15 -15.84 10.28
C VAL A 290 -12.63 -16.20 10.36
N ASN A 291 -13.42 -15.82 9.37
CA ASN A 291 -14.83 -16.18 9.28
C ASN A 291 -14.96 -17.59 8.66
N ILE A 292 -15.76 -18.46 9.29
CA ILE A 292 -16.02 -19.83 8.82
C ILE A 292 -17.22 -19.83 7.87
#